data_AF-A0A7K0PHY5-F1
#
_entry.id   AF-A0A7K0PHY5-F1
#
_cell.length_a   1.000
_cell.length_b   1.000
_cell.length_c   1.000
_cell.angle_alpha   90.00
_cell.angle_beta   90.00
_cell.angle_gamma   90.00
#
_symmetry.space_group_name_H-M   'P 1'
#
loop_
_entity.id
_entity.type
_entity.pdbx_description
1 polymer ?
#
loop_
_entity_poly.entity_id
_entity_poly.type
_entity_poly.pdbx_seq_one_letter_code
_entity_poly.pdbx_strand_id
1 'polypeptide(L)'
;MLTSRKRLLVPTLITTAGLAVAGCGGGGGGNEEDYVKTYEGACKNIVTATNDFQKSAGSLASTAASDPNKAVSTLKDGATKLFTTFGESIQTLADADAPEKYKDFQDSVKDGADDAEKGIEEAKAEVAKIKSINDFASLGSKFEKIDLGNTKDLPKELGDKAPSCKSFGSGASS
;
A
#
# COMPACT_ATOMS: atom_id res chain seq x y z
N MET A 1 34.87 24.74 12.62
CA MET A 1 34.06 24.27 11.48
C MET A 1 33.21 23.10 11.96
N LEU A 2 31.96 23.38 12.35
CA LEU A 2 30.99 22.36 12.79
C LEU A 2 30.20 21.88 11.58
N THR A 3 30.38 20.62 11.19
CA THR A 3 29.62 19.96 10.13
C THR A 3 28.22 19.61 10.63
N SER A 4 27.23 20.40 10.23
CA SER A 4 25.81 20.12 10.43
C SER A 4 25.40 18.84 9.70
N ARG A 5 25.24 17.73 10.44
CA ARG A 5 24.54 16.52 9.97
C ARG A 5 23.05 16.85 9.86
N LYS A 6 22.56 17.05 8.62
CA LYS A 6 21.13 17.06 8.33
C LYS A 6 20.56 15.68 8.65
N ARG A 7 19.75 15.61 9.71
CA ARG A 7 18.96 14.41 10.05
C ARG A 7 17.95 14.19 8.93
N LEU A 8 17.99 13.01 8.32
CA LEU A 8 16.91 12.49 7.48
C LEU A 8 15.64 12.45 8.34
N LEU A 9 14.68 13.31 7.99
CA LEU A 9 13.31 13.24 8.47
C LEU A 9 12.67 12.02 7.80
N VAL A 10 12.84 10.86 8.43
CA VAL A 10 11.97 9.70 8.17
C VAL A 10 10.60 10.08 8.72
N PRO A 11 9.53 10.07 7.91
CA PRO A 11 8.19 10.31 8.44
C PRO A 11 7.87 9.18 9.43
N THR A 12 7.68 9.56 10.69
CA THR A 12 7.22 8.70 11.78
C THR A 12 5.81 8.20 11.44
N LEU A 13 5.73 7.05 10.78
CA LEU A 13 4.49 6.29 10.65
C LEU A 13 4.15 5.69 12.00
N ILE A 14 3.03 6.15 12.53
CA ILE A 14 2.48 5.83 13.84
C ILE A 14 2.24 4.31 13.91
N THR A 15 2.97 3.65 14.81
CA THR A 15 2.75 2.26 15.20
C THR A 15 1.44 2.13 15.95
N THR A 16 0.40 1.63 15.29
CA THR A 16 -0.80 1.09 15.95
C THR A 16 -0.84 -0.43 15.80
N ALA A 17 -0.96 -1.06 16.96
CA ALA A 17 -0.74 -2.48 17.20
C ALA A 17 -1.89 -3.37 16.71
N GLY A 18 -1.52 -4.58 16.28
CA GLY A 18 -2.17 -5.82 16.70
C GLY A 18 -3.50 -6.18 16.06
N LEU A 19 -3.82 -7.48 16.13
CA LEU A 19 -5.05 -8.18 15.73
C LEU A 19 -4.96 -8.93 14.40
N ALA A 20 -4.74 -10.24 14.58
CA ALA A 20 -4.99 -11.31 13.66
C ALA A 20 -6.49 -11.49 13.44
N VAL A 21 -6.92 -11.75 12.21
CA VAL A 21 -8.21 -12.41 11.96
C VAL A 21 -8.06 -13.36 10.77
N ALA A 22 -8.20 -14.64 11.08
CA ALA A 22 -8.51 -15.69 10.12
C ALA A 22 -10.02 -15.64 9.81
N GLY A 23 -10.42 -15.85 8.56
CA GLY A 23 -11.84 -15.90 8.21
C GLY A 23 -12.08 -16.02 6.71
N CYS A 24 -11.84 -17.21 6.17
CA CYS A 24 -12.39 -17.67 4.90
C CYS A 24 -13.83 -18.15 5.14
N GLY A 25 -14.80 -17.74 4.32
CA GLY A 25 -16.16 -18.31 4.33
C GLY A 25 -17.23 -17.34 3.87
N GLY A 26 -17.75 -17.56 2.66
CA GLY A 26 -18.69 -16.65 1.99
C GLY A 26 -20.18 -16.87 2.27
N GLY A 27 -20.98 -16.08 1.55
CA GLY A 27 -22.41 -16.33 1.28
C GLY A 27 -23.38 -15.31 1.87
N GLY A 28 -23.85 -14.40 1.01
CA GLY A 28 -25.18 -13.78 1.12
C GLY A 28 -25.23 -12.42 1.82
N GLY A 29 -25.32 -11.36 1.01
CA GLY A 29 -25.73 -10.00 1.43
C GLY A 29 -24.76 -9.39 2.43
N GLY A 30 -23.71 -8.77 1.92
CA GLY A 30 -22.53 -8.25 2.63
C GLY A 30 -22.84 -7.79 4.05
N ASN A 31 -22.60 -8.68 5.03
CA ASN A 31 -22.68 -8.30 6.42
C ASN A 31 -21.70 -7.15 6.63
N GLU A 32 -22.21 -6.02 7.11
CA GLU A 32 -21.41 -4.81 7.28
C GLU A 32 -20.13 -5.08 8.07
N GLU A 33 -20.20 -5.95 9.08
CA GLU A 33 -19.05 -6.34 9.88
C GLU A 33 -17.96 -7.06 9.06
N ASP A 34 -18.34 -7.97 8.17
CA ASP A 34 -17.40 -8.71 7.33
C ASP A 34 -16.82 -7.82 6.22
N TYR A 35 -17.65 -6.93 5.67
CA TYR A 35 -17.19 -5.89 4.74
C TYR A 35 -16.16 -4.97 5.38
N VAL A 36 -16.44 -4.47 6.59
CA VAL A 36 -15.51 -3.64 7.37
C VAL A 36 -14.23 -4.40 7.69
N LYS A 37 -14.31 -5.67 8.12
CA LYS A 37 -13.13 -6.50 8.41
C LYS A 37 -12.28 -6.74 7.18
N THR A 38 -12.91 -6.95 6.02
CA THR A 38 -12.23 -7.09 4.73
C THR A 38 -11.44 -5.82 4.41
N TYR A 39 -12.08 -4.66 4.55
CA TYR A 39 -11.43 -3.37 4.35
C TYR A 39 -10.27 -3.14 5.31
N GLU A 40 -10.49 -3.31 6.61
CA GLU A 40 -9.45 -3.14 7.62
C GLU A 40 -8.28 -4.10 7.39
N GLY A 41 -8.55 -5.37 7.07
CA GLY A 41 -7.53 -6.38 6.79
C GLY A 41 -6.68 -6.04 5.58
N ALA A 42 -7.32 -5.69 4.46
CA ALA A 42 -6.62 -5.30 3.24
C ALA A 42 -5.78 -4.04 3.47
N CYS A 43 -6.35 -2.98 4.03
CA CYS A 43 -5.59 -1.76 4.33
C CYS A 43 -4.43 -2.00 5.29
N LYS A 44 -4.61 -2.85 6.31
CA LYS A 44 -3.54 -3.21 7.26
C LYS A 44 -2.42 -3.99 6.59
N ASN A 45 -2.73 -4.89 5.65
CA ASN A 45 -1.72 -5.60 4.87
C ASN A 45 -0.88 -4.62 4.06
N ILE A 46 -1.52 -3.64 3.41
CA ILE A 46 -0.84 -2.60 2.65
C ILE A 46 0.06 -1.75 3.57
N VAL A 47 -0.45 -1.31 4.73
CA VAL A 47 0.35 -0.55 5.72
C VAL A 47 1.56 -1.36 6.19
N THR A 48 1.38 -2.65 6.46
CA THR A 48 2.44 -3.54 6.92
C THR A 48 3.50 -3.71 5.85
N ALA A 49 3.09 -4.03 4.61
CA ALA A 49 4.01 -4.16 3.48
C ALA A 49 4.78 -2.87 3.22
N THR A 50 4.11 -1.71 3.32
CA THR A 50 4.75 -0.40 3.16
C THR A 50 5.80 -0.16 4.24
N ASN A 51 5.48 -0.43 5.50
CA ASN A 51 6.44 -0.30 6.61
C ASN A 51 7.63 -1.25 6.45
N ASP A 52 7.38 -2.49 6.05
CA ASP A 52 8.46 -3.47 5.86
C ASP A 52 9.36 -3.08 4.67
N PHE A 53 8.76 -2.57 3.59
CA PHE A 53 9.51 -2.00 2.48
C PHE A 53 10.37 -0.81 2.93
N GLN A 54 9.82 0.12 3.72
CA GLN A 54 10.56 1.27 4.26
C GLN A 54 11.71 0.83 5.18
N LYS A 55 11.52 -0.19 6.02
CA LYS A 55 12.60 -0.75 6.85
C LYS A 55 13.70 -1.36 5.99
N SER A 56 13.34 -2.15 4.98
CA SER A 56 14.30 -2.67 4.00
C SER A 56 15.05 -1.52 3.31
N ALA A 57 14.33 -0.47 2.91
CA ALA A 57 14.93 0.70 2.28
C ALA A 57 15.88 1.48 3.18
N GLY A 58 15.57 1.61 4.47
CA GLY A 58 16.44 2.26 5.46
C GLY A 58 17.79 1.54 5.65
N SER A 59 17.85 0.23 5.37
CA SER A 59 19.08 -0.56 5.43
C SER A 59 19.88 -0.59 4.12
N LEU A 60 19.33 -0.04 3.03
CA LEU A 60 19.95 -0.12 1.70
C LEU A 60 21.24 0.65 1.60
N ALA A 61 21.34 1.86 2.16
CA ALA A 61 22.56 2.67 2.06
C ALA A 61 23.80 1.93 2.62
N SER A 62 23.63 1.29 3.77
CA SER A 62 24.69 0.50 4.41
C SER A 62 25.01 -0.78 3.64
N THR A 63 23.98 -1.43 3.08
CA THR A 63 24.16 -2.63 2.24
C THR A 63 24.84 -2.26 0.93
N ALA A 64 24.49 -1.13 0.31
CA ALA A 64 25.03 -0.66 -0.95
C ALA A 64 26.52 -0.34 -0.88
N ALA A 65 26.97 0.19 0.26
CA ALA A 65 28.37 0.51 0.49
C ALA A 65 29.26 -0.74 0.53
N SER A 66 28.71 -1.89 0.95
CA SER A 66 29.45 -3.15 1.09
C SER A 66 29.20 -4.13 -0.06
N ASP A 67 27.97 -4.18 -0.57
CA ASP A 67 27.51 -5.08 -1.63
C ASP A 67 26.35 -4.42 -2.41
N PRO A 68 26.68 -3.65 -3.47
CA PRO A 68 25.68 -2.93 -4.26
C PRO A 68 24.70 -3.85 -4.98
N ASN A 69 25.14 -5.05 -5.40
CA ASN A 69 24.29 -6.00 -6.09
C ASN A 69 23.25 -6.60 -5.14
N LYS A 70 23.67 -6.96 -3.92
CA LYS A 70 22.75 -7.41 -2.88
C LYS A 70 21.73 -6.34 -2.51
N ALA A 71 22.16 -5.08 -2.40
CA ALA A 71 21.27 -3.97 -2.12
C ALA A 71 20.22 -3.79 -3.23
N VAL A 72 20.62 -3.83 -4.51
CA VAL A 72 19.67 -3.78 -5.63
C VAL A 72 18.70 -4.96 -5.61
N SER A 73 19.17 -6.18 -5.31
CA SER A 73 18.28 -7.34 -5.16
C SER A 73 17.27 -7.14 -4.03
N THR A 74 17.72 -6.77 -2.82
CA THR A 74 16.85 -6.54 -1.67
C THR A 74 15.80 -5.46 -1.95
N LEU A 75 16.18 -4.41 -2.67
CA LEU A 75 15.26 -3.36 -3.09
C LEU A 75 14.20 -3.87 -4.07
N LYS A 76 14.62 -4.64 -5.10
CA LYS A 76 13.69 -5.26 -6.05
C LYS A 76 12.73 -6.22 -5.37
N ASP A 77 13.25 -7.10 -4.52
CA ASP A 77 12.45 -8.05 -3.75
C ASP A 77 11.44 -7.33 -2.85
N GLY A 78 11.88 -6.29 -2.13
CA GLY A 78 11.02 -5.48 -1.28
C GLY A 78 9.91 -4.78 -2.07
N ALA A 79 10.25 -4.12 -3.17
CA ALA A 79 9.29 -3.39 -4.00
C ALA A 79 8.32 -4.34 -4.72
N THR A 80 8.81 -5.49 -5.20
CA THR A 80 7.96 -6.52 -5.82
C THR A 80 6.96 -7.07 -4.81
N LYS A 81 7.41 -7.40 -3.59
CA LYS A 81 6.51 -7.85 -2.51
C LYS A 81 5.47 -6.80 -2.15
N LEU A 82 5.90 -5.54 -2.02
CA LEU A 82 4.99 -4.42 -1.78
C LEU A 82 3.89 -4.39 -2.83
N PHE A 83 4.26 -4.37 -4.11
CA PHE A 83 3.32 -4.32 -5.22
C PHE A 83 2.40 -5.53 -5.32
N THR A 84 2.91 -6.72 -5.04
CA THR A 84 2.07 -7.92 -4.96
C THR A 84 1.03 -7.78 -3.86
N THR A 85 1.42 -7.36 -2.64
CA THR A 85 0.47 -7.14 -1.55
C THR A 85 -0.54 -6.04 -1.85
N PHE A 86 -0.12 -4.96 -2.52
CA PHE A 86 -1.05 -3.92 -2.98
C PHE A 86 -2.07 -4.50 -3.96
N GLY A 87 -1.64 -5.27 -4.97
CA GLY A 87 -2.54 -5.86 -5.96
C GLY A 87 -3.54 -6.83 -5.34
N GLU A 88 -3.06 -7.76 -4.51
CA GLU A 88 -3.91 -8.71 -3.78
C GLU A 88 -4.91 -8.00 -2.86
N SER A 89 -4.48 -6.93 -2.19
CA SER A 89 -5.34 -6.16 -1.29
C SER A 89 -6.38 -5.35 -2.05
N ILE A 90 -6.02 -4.74 -3.19
CA ILE A 90 -6.97 -3.99 -4.03
C ILE A 90 -8.00 -4.93 -4.64
N GLN A 91 -7.60 -6.10 -5.14
CA GLN A 91 -8.56 -7.11 -5.60
C GLN A 91 -9.48 -7.56 -4.45
N THR A 92 -8.92 -7.83 -3.27
CA THR A 92 -9.73 -8.17 -2.08
C THR A 92 -10.75 -7.07 -1.75
N LEU A 93 -10.36 -5.80 -1.85
CA LEU A 93 -11.25 -4.67 -1.65
C LEU A 93 -12.32 -4.59 -2.74
N ALA A 94 -11.97 -4.81 -4.01
CA ALA A 94 -12.88 -4.76 -5.15
C ALA A 94 -13.92 -5.90 -5.14
N ASP A 95 -13.51 -7.10 -4.74
CA ASP A 95 -14.37 -8.29 -4.62
C ASP A 95 -15.22 -8.28 -3.34
N ALA A 96 -15.02 -7.33 -2.43
CA ALA A 96 -15.78 -7.23 -1.19
C ALA A 96 -17.28 -7.08 -1.47
N ASP A 97 -18.08 -7.90 -0.80
CA ASP A 97 -19.54 -7.83 -0.88
C ASP A 97 -20.05 -6.67 -0.01
N ALA A 98 -20.42 -5.58 -0.66
CA ALA A 98 -20.82 -4.36 0.04
C ALA A 98 -22.30 -4.38 0.47
N PRO A 99 -22.61 -3.92 1.70
CA PRO A 99 -24.00 -3.60 2.06
C PRO A 99 -24.51 -2.43 1.20
N GLU A 100 -25.83 -2.34 1.02
CA GLU A 100 -26.45 -1.33 0.12
C GLU A 100 -25.95 0.10 0.37
N LYS A 101 -25.74 0.47 1.64
CA LYS A 101 -25.26 1.82 2.00
C LYS A 101 -23.84 2.15 1.53
N TYR A 102 -23.03 1.15 1.19
CA TYR A 102 -21.67 1.34 0.67
C TYR A 102 -21.56 0.96 -0.81
N LYS A 103 -22.65 0.53 -1.45
CA LYS A 103 -22.65 0.03 -2.82
C LYS A 103 -22.06 1.05 -3.80
N ASP A 104 -22.47 2.30 -3.70
CA ASP A 104 -21.95 3.40 -4.51
C ASP A 104 -20.43 3.59 -4.42
N PHE A 105 -19.88 3.43 -3.22
CA PHE A 105 -18.45 3.51 -2.97
C PHE A 105 -17.75 2.24 -3.47
N GLN A 106 -18.32 1.06 -3.22
CA GLN A 106 -17.79 -0.21 -3.67
C GLN A 106 -17.72 -0.31 -5.20
N ASP A 107 -18.73 0.17 -5.92
CA ASP A 107 -18.73 0.21 -7.39
C ASP A 107 -17.59 1.09 -7.89
N SER A 108 -17.32 2.22 -7.22
CA SER A 108 -16.18 3.08 -7.55
C SER A 108 -14.82 2.43 -7.24
N VAL A 109 -14.72 1.61 -6.19
CA VAL A 109 -13.52 0.82 -5.90
C VAL A 109 -13.31 -0.27 -6.95
N LYS A 110 -14.37 -0.95 -7.40
CA LYS A 110 -14.32 -1.93 -8.49
C LYS A 110 -13.85 -1.30 -9.80
N ASP A 111 -14.43 -0.16 -10.17
CA ASP A 111 -14.04 0.56 -11.39
C ASP A 111 -12.56 1.00 -11.36
N GLY A 112 -12.05 1.40 -10.20
CA GLY A 112 -10.65 1.79 -10.03
C GLY A 112 -9.67 0.62 -9.90
N ALA A 113 -10.15 -0.59 -9.58
CA ALA A 113 -9.28 -1.74 -9.28
C ALA A 113 -8.52 -2.24 -10.51
N ASP A 114 -9.16 -2.29 -11.68
CA ASP A 114 -8.53 -2.69 -12.94
C ASP A 114 -7.37 -1.75 -13.32
N ASP A 115 -7.56 -0.44 -13.15
CA ASP A 115 -6.53 0.54 -13.48
C ASP A 115 -5.40 0.55 -12.46
N ALA A 116 -5.71 0.32 -11.18
CA ALA A 116 -4.69 0.14 -10.17
C ALA A 116 -3.87 -1.15 -10.37
N GLU A 117 -4.51 -2.25 -10.78
CA GLU A 117 -3.82 -3.49 -11.12
C GLU A 117 -2.85 -3.29 -12.29
N LYS A 118 -3.29 -2.62 -13.36
CA LYS A 118 -2.39 -2.25 -14.47
C LYS A 118 -1.23 -1.38 -13.99
N GLY A 119 -1.50 -0.36 -13.18
CA GLY A 119 -0.46 0.51 -12.62
C GLY A 119 0.57 -0.27 -11.79
N ILE A 120 0.11 -1.26 -11.02
CA ILE A 120 0.95 -2.17 -10.24
C ILE A 120 1.82 -3.05 -11.13
N GLU A 121 1.25 -3.64 -12.18
CA GLU A 121 2.00 -4.47 -13.13
C GLU A 121 3.06 -3.65 -13.89
N GLU A 122 2.71 -2.43 -14.32
CA GLU A 122 3.68 -1.49 -14.90
C GLU A 122 4.81 -1.17 -13.91
N ALA A 123 4.47 -0.90 -12.65
CA ALA A 123 5.46 -0.57 -11.64
C ALA A 123 6.38 -1.76 -11.29
N LYS A 124 5.85 -2.99 -11.23
CA LYS A 124 6.66 -4.22 -11.10
C LYS A 124 7.61 -4.37 -12.29
N ALA A 125 7.14 -4.13 -13.52
CA ALA A 125 7.95 -4.21 -14.71
C ALA A 125 9.10 -3.17 -14.71
N GLU A 126 8.86 -1.97 -14.19
CA GLU A 126 9.89 -0.94 -14.02
C GLU A 126 10.87 -1.30 -12.90
N VAL A 127 10.40 -1.86 -11.78
CA VAL A 127 11.26 -2.39 -10.71
C VAL A 127 12.21 -3.47 -11.24
N ALA A 128 11.73 -4.36 -12.11
CA ALA A 128 12.56 -5.39 -12.71
C ALA A 128 13.74 -4.79 -13.52
N LYS A 129 13.55 -3.59 -14.11
CA LYS A 129 14.56 -2.88 -14.92
C LYS A 129 15.62 -2.15 -14.11
N ILE A 130 15.43 -1.94 -12.80
CA ILE A 130 16.43 -1.30 -11.91
C ILE A 130 17.76 -2.04 -12.01
N LYS A 131 18.87 -1.33 -12.19
CA LYS A 131 20.22 -1.94 -12.16
C LYS A 131 21.07 -1.40 -11.02
N SER A 132 20.71 -0.22 -10.51
CA SER A 132 21.37 0.45 -9.41
C SER A 132 20.34 1.07 -8.47
N ILE A 133 20.75 1.37 -7.24
CA ILE A 133 19.87 2.02 -6.26
C ILE A 133 19.46 3.43 -6.72
N ASN A 134 20.29 4.08 -7.54
CA ASN A 134 19.95 5.38 -8.12
C ASN A 134 18.78 5.29 -9.12
N ASP A 135 18.61 4.16 -9.81
CA ASP A 135 17.44 3.94 -10.69
C ASP A 135 16.12 3.84 -9.88
N PHE A 136 16.20 3.54 -8.58
CA PHE A 136 15.02 3.50 -7.74
C PHE A 136 14.52 4.89 -7.36
N ALA A 137 15.41 5.88 -7.22
CA ALA A 137 14.99 7.26 -6.97
C ALA A 137 14.11 7.79 -8.12
N SER A 138 14.36 7.35 -9.36
CA SER A 138 13.51 7.66 -10.52
C SER A 138 12.17 6.92 -10.54
N LEU A 139 11.96 5.90 -9.70
CA LEU A 139 10.67 5.24 -9.58
C LEU A 139 9.69 6.02 -8.72
N GLY A 140 10.14 6.89 -7.80
CA GLY A 140 9.24 7.67 -6.94
C GLY A 140 8.11 8.36 -7.72
N SER A 141 8.45 9.00 -8.84
CA SER A 141 7.49 9.66 -9.73
C SER A 141 6.61 8.72 -10.56
N LYS A 142 6.92 7.41 -10.58
CA LYS A 142 6.11 6.34 -11.18
C LYS A 142 5.22 5.69 -10.14
N PHE A 143 5.68 5.56 -8.90
CA PHE A 143 4.87 5.17 -7.75
C PHE A 143 3.72 6.17 -7.52
N GLU A 144 3.95 7.46 -7.74
CA GLU A 144 2.91 8.50 -7.73
C GLU A 144 1.81 8.30 -8.79
N LYS A 145 2.03 7.45 -9.81
CA LYS A 145 1.00 7.12 -10.82
C LYS A 145 0.14 5.93 -10.44
N ILE A 146 0.51 5.17 -9.40
CA ILE A 146 -0.35 4.17 -8.79
C ILE A 146 -1.30 4.93 -7.86
N ASP A 147 -2.09 5.80 -8.47
CA ASP A 147 -3.14 6.52 -7.82
C ASP A 147 -4.43 5.78 -8.15
N LEU A 148 -5.23 5.49 -7.13
CA LEU A 148 -6.55 4.88 -7.29
C LEU A 148 -7.54 5.82 -7.99
N GLY A 149 -7.09 6.97 -8.51
CA GLY A 149 -7.44 7.55 -9.81
C GLY A 149 -8.81 8.21 -9.91
N ASN A 150 -9.81 7.71 -9.19
CA ASN A 150 -11.18 8.19 -9.14
C ASN A 150 -12.03 7.41 -8.12
N THR A 151 -11.45 6.80 -7.09
CA THR A 151 -12.26 6.22 -6.02
C THR A 151 -13.00 7.32 -5.28
N LYS A 152 -14.33 7.20 -5.16
CA LYS A 152 -15.14 8.02 -4.24
C LYS A 152 -14.47 8.03 -2.86
N ASP A 153 -14.58 9.15 -2.15
CA ASP A 153 -14.05 9.27 -0.79
C ASP A 153 -14.52 8.10 0.09
N LEU A 154 -13.58 7.58 0.88
CA LEU A 154 -13.86 6.53 1.86
C LEU A 154 -15.00 7.01 2.78
N PRO A 155 -16.15 6.32 2.83
CA PRO A 155 -17.25 6.71 3.70
C PRO A 155 -16.76 6.83 5.14
N LYS A 156 -17.08 7.94 5.81
CA LYS A 156 -16.55 8.25 7.15
C LYS A 156 -16.78 7.10 8.15
N GLU A 157 -17.98 6.51 8.15
CA GLU A 157 -18.32 5.37 9.00
C GLU A 157 -17.44 4.13 8.71
N LEU A 158 -17.14 3.87 7.44
CA LEU A 158 -16.24 2.79 7.04
C LEU A 158 -14.82 3.10 7.51
N GLY A 159 -14.33 4.32 7.31
CA GLY A 159 -13.01 4.74 7.78
C GLY A 159 -12.87 4.71 9.30
N ASP A 160 -13.91 5.08 10.06
CA ASP A 160 -13.91 5.01 11.52
C ASP A 160 -13.86 3.56 12.04
N LYS A 161 -14.44 2.61 11.32
CA LYS A 161 -14.43 1.18 11.67
C LYS A 161 -13.25 0.41 11.07
N ALA A 162 -12.64 0.92 10.00
CA ALA A 162 -11.43 0.42 9.35
C ALA A 162 -10.32 1.48 9.41
N PRO A 163 -9.76 1.75 10.62
CA PRO A 163 -8.81 2.83 10.84
C PRO A 163 -7.52 2.69 10.01
N SER A 164 -7.11 1.48 9.63
CA SER A 164 -5.94 1.27 8.78
C SER A 164 -6.12 1.90 7.39
N CYS A 165 -7.37 1.98 6.89
CA CYS A 165 -7.67 2.61 5.61
C CYS A 165 -7.54 4.15 5.63
N LYS A 166 -7.58 4.79 6.81
CA LYS A 166 -7.38 6.24 6.93
C LYS A 166 -5.98 6.68 6.50
N SER A 167 -5.00 5.77 6.59
CA SER A 167 -3.62 6.02 6.15
C SER A 167 -3.51 6.23 4.64
N PHE A 168 -4.48 5.74 3.87
CA PHE A 168 -4.55 5.89 2.41
C PHE A 168 -5.55 6.97 1.98
N GLY A 169 -6.60 7.20 2.78
CA GLY A 169 -7.64 8.21 2.50
C GLY A 169 -7.26 9.66 2.82
N SER A 170 -6.07 9.93 3.37
CA SER A 170 -5.65 11.31 3.69
C SER A 170 -4.98 12.00 2.49
N GLY A 171 -5.72 12.06 1.39
CA GLY A 171 -5.53 12.99 0.27
C GLY A 171 -6.42 14.23 0.33
N ALA A 172 -7.38 14.30 1.26
CA ALA A 172 -8.21 15.48 1.53
C ALA A 172 -8.61 15.44 3.02
N SER A 173 -8.37 16.41 3.89
CA SER A 173 -8.46 17.85 3.73
C SER A 173 -7.53 18.53 4.74
N SER A 174 -6.96 19.67 4.36
CA SER A 174 -6.51 20.70 5.29
C SER A 174 -7.66 21.25 6.13
#